data_AF-A0A8S1DA54-F1
#
_entry.id   AF-A0A8S1DA54-F1
#
_cell.length_a   1.000
_cell.length_b   1.000
_cell.length_c   1.000
_cell.angle_alpha   90.00
_cell.angle_beta   90.00
_cell.angle_gamma   90.00
#
_symmetry.space_group_name_H-M   'P 1'
#
loop_
_entity.id
_entity.type
_entity.pdbx_description
1 polymer ?
#
loop_
_entity_poly.entity_id
_entity_poly.type
_entity_poly.pdbx_seq_one_letter_code
_entity_poly.pdbx_strand_id
1 'polypeptide(L)'
;MILQYTSFLVSACLVLGRLSHGAPTTPSTPFSQFDVGSSSAYDFVSTVLLDEPKTRLATGAEAKDVGFQIAATLEVASLWNSPADANDKILQLTLKKPILHIKSRKAPAPDGFVTHTSNLESLKNSPFLVHWSSGEVKHLFVSEDENLSMVNLKRGIASLFQFRTFDVEAKESDASGFCDVKYATSDGIAVEKTKSNCVAHKGVVPFTIHPDKVFGLAVNGNRKTEYVLKSDASAVDSITSSEYHEMTVVVRQEAGGSVAAKQELKLIDSSSDAKPVKGSSVEEAVQQISSKNGAKYVKKDILLENEPQTCQDECPSFAKVVRDNKSNLQASSLGTIKSSSSFIKALKVARKSKEEDLSKVLSHAKHADILPQLIDIVAAAQTTASHNAAVKVLDFSSERTIDLPERYLWSLSFGSQPLESVIRDLLSRAEKNIPSQKLSELWP
;
A
#
# COMPACT_ATOMS: atom_id res chain seq x y z
N MET A 1 -46.44 10.60 -44.64
CA MET A 1 -45.54 11.46 -45.43
C MET A 1 -44.19 10.75 -45.51
N ILE A 2 -44.04 9.56 -46.11
CA ILE A 2 -43.92 9.17 -47.54
C ILE A 2 -43.07 10.12 -48.40
N LEU A 3 -41.84 9.70 -48.74
CA LEU A 3 -41.29 9.36 -50.09
C LEU A 3 -39.75 9.46 -50.08
N GLN A 4 -39.03 8.35 -50.30
CA GLN A 4 -38.20 8.02 -51.50
C GLN A 4 -36.88 8.83 -51.61
N TYR A 5 -35.71 8.23 -51.80
CA TYR A 5 -35.33 7.54 -53.04
C TYR A 5 -34.28 6.43 -52.87
N THR A 6 -34.47 5.41 -53.70
CA THR A 6 -33.67 4.22 -54.02
C THR A 6 -32.49 4.51 -54.94
N SER A 7 -31.43 3.68 -54.88
CA SER A 7 -30.87 3.02 -56.08
C SER A 7 -29.90 1.88 -55.74
N PHE A 8 -30.17 0.75 -56.37
CA PHE A 8 -29.39 -0.49 -56.42
C PHE A 8 -28.22 -0.35 -57.39
N LEU A 9 -27.12 -1.08 -57.14
CA LEU A 9 -26.31 -1.69 -58.20
C LEU A 9 -25.60 -2.93 -57.65
N VAL A 10 -26.09 -4.09 -58.11
CA VAL A 10 -25.46 -5.40 -58.01
C VAL A 10 -24.51 -5.53 -59.19
N SER A 11 -23.26 -5.90 -58.94
CA SER A 11 -22.40 -6.47 -59.98
C SER A 11 -21.52 -7.55 -59.35
N ALA A 12 -21.81 -8.79 -59.70
CA ALA A 12 -20.98 -9.96 -59.43
C ALA A 12 -19.94 -10.10 -60.54
N CYS A 13 -18.67 -10.34 -60.19
CA CYS A 13 -17.76 -11.09 -61.04
C CYS A 13 -16.61 -11.68 -60.22
N LEU A 14 -16.42 -12.99 -60.38
CA LEU A 14 -15.34 -13.81 -59.83
C LEU A 14 -13.95 -13.30 -60.21
N VAL A 15 -13.02 -13.26 -59.25
CA VAL A 15 -11.58 -13.50 -59.51
C VAL A 15 -10.96 -14.27 -58.34
N LEU A 16 -10.28 -15.36 -58.72
CA LEU A 16 -9.43 -16.23 -57.91
C LEU A 16 -8.35 -15.47 -57.13
N GLY A 17 -8.04 -15.89 -55.90
CA GLY A 17 -6.82 -15.38 -55.26
C GLY A 17 -6.59 -15.77 -53.81
N ARG A 18 -5.86 -16.88 -53.63
CA ARG A 18 -4.95 -17.18 -52.51
C ARG A 18 -5.57 -17.43 -51.12
N LEU A 19 -5.69 -18.71 -50.83
CA LEU A 19 -5.44 -19.29 -49.49
C LEU A 19 -4.04 -18.86 -49.03
N SER A 20 -3.93 -17.73 -48.34
CA SER A 20 -2.78 -17.45 -47.49
C SER A 20 -2.83 -18.45 -46.34
N HIS A 21 -2.03 -19.50 -46.48
CA HIS A 21 -1.63 -20.35 -45.37
C HIS A 21 -1.14 -19.41 -44.27
N GLY A 22 -1.83 -19.42 -43.13
CA GLY A 22 -1.26 -18.86 -41.91
C GLY A 22 0.10 -19.51 -41.72
N ALA A 23 1.15 -18.71 -41.80
CA ALA A 23 2.46 -19.15 -41.38
C ALA A 23 2.27 -19.68 -39.94
N PRO A 24 2.74 -20.89 -39.62
CA PRO A 24 2.80 -21.29 -38.23
C PRO A 24 3.62 -20.22 -37.53
N THR A 25 3.02 -19.56 -36.55
CA THR A 25 3.78 -18.79 -35.56
C THR A 25 4.80 -19.77 -35.01
N THR A 26 6.05 -19.61 -35.45
CA THR A 26 7.18 -20.29 -34.83
C THR A 26 7.02 -20.11 -33.33
N PRO A 27 7.01 -21.20 -32.54
CA PRO A 27 7.05 -21.04 -31.09
C PRO A 27 8.28 -20.20 -30.82
N SER A 28 8.07 -18.97 -30.34
CA SER A 28 9.14 -18.11 -29.86
C SER A 28 9.98 -18.95 -28.92
N THR A 29 11.26 -19.12 -29.24
CA THR A 29 12.19 -19.87 -28.39
C THR A 29 12.02 -19.33 -26.97
N PRO A 30 11.66 -20.16 -25.98
CA PRO A 30 11.45 -19.67 -24.63
C PRO A 30 12.75 -19.01 -24.16
N PHE A 31 12.63 -17.75 -23.76
CA PHE A 31 13.76 -16.97 -23.27
C PHE A 31 14.38 -17.66 -22.04
N SER A 32 15.65 -18.07 -22.14
CA SER A 32 16.36 -18.64 -20.98
C SER A 32 16.87 -17.50 -20.11
N GLN A 33 16.09 -17.12 -19.10
CA GLN A 33 16.51 -16.14 -18.08
C GLN A 33 17.17 -16.87 -16.91
N PHE A 34 18.21 -16.27 -16.33
CA PHE A 34 18.88 -16.74 -15.10
C PHE A 34 19.47 -18.16 -15.21
N ASP A 35 20.32 -18.41 -16.21
CA ASP A 35 21.02 -19.69 -16.35
C ASP A 35 21.76 -20.08 -15.07
N VAL A 36 21.72 -21.36 -14.70
CA VAL A 36 22.32 -21.80 -13.42
C VAL A 36 23.83 -21.58 -13.44
N GLY A 37 24.34 -20.98 -12.37
CA GLY A 37 25.73 -20.53 -12.28
C GLY A 37 25.98 -19.13 -12.81
N SER A 38 24.97 -18.48 -13.40
CA SER A 38 25.05 -17.05 -13.72
C SER A 38 24.93 -16.17 -12.47
N SER A 39 25.63 -15.05 -12.51
CA SER A 39 25.50 -13.94 -11.57
C SER A 39 25.34 -12.62 -12.34
N SER A 40 24.63 -11.68 -11.75
CA SER A 40 24.45 -10.34 -12.32
C SER A 40 24.41 -9.31 -11.20
N ALA A 41 25.06 -8.19 -11.41
CA ALA A 41 25.06 -7.05 -10.51
C ALA A 41 24.26 -5.91 -11.13
N TYR A 42 23.36 -5.32 -10.34
CA TYR A 42 22.51 -4.22 -10.76
C TYR A 42 22.69 -3.02 -9.84
N ASP A 43 22.67 -1.82 -10.40
CA ASP A 43 22.40 -0.60 -9.64
C ASP A 43 20.92 -0.58 -9.31
N PHE A 44 20.59 -0.51 -8.02
CA PHE A 44 19.22 -0.48 -7.52
C PHE A 44 18.92 0.88 -6.89
N VAL A 45 17.83 1.49 -7.34
CA VAL A 45 17.29 2.73 -6.77
C VAL A 45 15.79 2.57 -6.52
N SER A 46 15.33 2.87 -5.31
CA SER A 46 13.91 2.90 -4.96
C SER A 46 13.56 4.24 -4.35
N THR A 47 12.70 5.00 -5.03
CA THR A 47 12.32 6.37 -4.68
C THR A 47 10.84 6.42 -4.31
N VAL A 48 10.51 7.16 -3.25
CA VAL A 48 9.14 7.51 -2.88
C VAL A 48 9.04 9.01 -2.68
N LEU A 49 8.10 9.64 -3.36
CA LEU A 49 7.84 11.07 -3.32
C LEU A 49 6.38 11.31 -2.92
N LEU A 50 6.18 12.28 -2.05
CA LEU A 50 4.90 12.81 -1.62
C LEU A 50 4.77 14.22 -2.16
N ASP A 51 3.63 14.51 -2.77
CA ASP A 51 3.36 15.83 -3.32
C ASP A 51 1.89 16.23 -3.09
N GLU A 52 1.61 17.49 -3.40
CA GLU A 52 0.27 18.05 -3.45
C GLU A 52 -0.48 17.53 -4.69
N PRO A 53 -1.83 17.60 -4.75
CA PRO A 53 -2.58 17.08 -5.88
C PRO A 53 -2.29 17.90 -7.16
N LYS A 54 -2.28 17.25 -8.32
CA LYS A 54 -1.94 17.87 -9.61
C LYS A 54 -2.85 19.03 -9.99
N THR A 55 -4.10 19.02 -9.53
CA THR A 55 -5.05 20.13 -9.68
C THR A 55 -4.52 21.45 -9.12
N ARG A 56 -3.69 21.42 -8.07
CA ARG A 56 -3.00 22.61 -7.54
C ARG A 56 -1.83 23.04 -8.41
N LEU A 57 -1.08 22.08 -8.98
CA LEU A 57 0.06 22.36 -9.86
C LEU A 57 -0.37 23.01 -11.19
N ALA A 58 -1.59 22.73 -11.66
CA ALA A 58 -2.19 23.39 -12.83
C ALA A 58 -2.36 24.91 -12.68
N THR A 59 -2.20 25.46 -11.46
CA THR A 59 -2.23 26.91 -11.19
C THR A 59 -0.86 27.60 -11.29
N GLY A 60 0.17 26.90 -11.80
CA GLY A 60 1.51 27.46 -12.00
C GLY A 60 2.41 27.42 -10.76
N ALA A 61 2.03 26.67 -9.72
CA ALA A 61 2.88 26.42 -8.57
C ALA A 61 3.95 25.35 -8.90
N GLU A 62 5.22 25.63 -8.62
CA GLU A 62 6.29 24.62 -8.71
C GLU A 62 6.01 23.45 -7.77
N ALA A 63 6.17 22.22 -8.28
CA ALA A 63 6.05 21.00 -7.49
C ALA A 63 7.13 20.98 -6.39
N LYS A 64 6.71 20.81 -5.14
CA LYS A 64 7.56 20.84 -3.94
C LYS A 64 7.47 19.50 -3.22
N ASP A 65 7.82 18.46 -3.94
CA ASP A 65 7.81 17.10 -3.47
C ASP A 65 8.81 16.87 -2.31
N VAL A 66 8.42 16.01 -1.39
CA VAL A 66 9.29 15.52 -0.30
C VAL A 66 9.31 14.01 -0.34
N GLY A 67 10.40 13.40 0.08
CA GLY A 67 10.47 11.95 0.00
C GLY A 67 11.81 11.39 0.39
N PHE A 68 12.00 10.12 0.04
CA PHE A 68 13.24 9.41 0.29
C PHE A 68 13.58 8.49 -0.89
N GLN A 69 14.86 8.15 -0.99
CA GLN A 69 15.40 7.25 -1.97
C GLN A 69 16.34 6.28 -1.27
N ILE A 70 16.25 5.00 -1.62
CA ILE A 70 17.20 3.97 -1.21
C ILE A 70 18.03 3.62 -2.43
N ALA A 71 19.34 3.79 -2.35
CA ALA A 71 20.29 3.39 -3.37
C ALA A 71 21.15 2.23 -2.87
N ALA A 72 21.38 1.22 -3.70
CA ALA A 72 22.16 0.04 -3.35
C ALA A 72 22.70 -0.65 -4.62
N THR A 73 23.59 -1.62 -4.43
CA THR A 73 23.90 -2.61 -5.49
C THR A 73 23.15 -3.90 -5.18
N LEU A 74 22.41 -4.45 -6.15
CA LEU A 74 21.73 -5.73 -6.03
C LEU A 74 22.50 -6.80 -6.81
N GLU A 75 22.99 -7.82 -6.12
CA GLU A 75 23.56 -9.01 -6.74
C GLU A 75 22.48 -10.08 -6.86
N VAL A 76 22.34 -10.69 -8.04
CA VAL A 76 21.41 -11.77 -8.34
C VAL A 76 22.21 -12.95 -8.85
N ALA A 77 22.14 -14.09 -8.16
CA ALA A 77 22.84 -15.31 -8.54
C ALA A 77 21.86 -16.48 -8.71
N SER A 78 21.93 -17.18 -9.84
CA SER A 78 21.13 -18.39 -10.08
C SER A 78 21.87 -19.60 -9.53
N LEU A 79 21.42 -20.13 -8.39
CA LEU A 79 22.16 -21.14 -7.64
C LEU A 79 21.69 -22.57 -7.86
N TRP A 80 20.47 -22.75 -8.36
CA TRP A 80 19.88 -24.07 -8.56
C TRP A 80 18.76 -24.01 -9.59
N ASN A 81 18.57 -25.10 -10.33
CA ASN A 81 17.37 -25.42 -11.09
C ASN A 81 16.88 -26.83 -10.77
N SER A 82 15.59 -27.06 -10.96
CA SER A 82 15.00 -28.38 -10.78
C SER A 82 15.55 -29.36 -11.82
N PRO A 83 15.93 -30.59 -11.42
CA PRO A 83 16.25 -31.65 -12.37
C PRO A 83 15.07 -32.03 -13.27
N ALA A 84 13.83 -31.74 -12.84
CA ALA A 84 12.61 -32.03 -13.59
C ALA A 84 12.15 -30.88 -14.49
N ASP A 85 12.47 -29.63 -14.13
CA ASP A 85 12.09 -28.44 -14.90
C ASP A 85 13.20 -27.38 -14.83
N ALA A 86 13.84 -27.12 -15.96
CA ALA A 86 14.92 -26.14 -16.04
C ALA A 86 14.45 -24.69 -15.77
N ASN A 87 13.15 -24.41 -15.87
CA ASN A 87 12.57 -23.10 -15.58
C ASN A 87 12.17 -22.93 -14.11
N ASP A 88 12.32 -23.97 -13.29
CA ASP A 88 12.09 -23.92 -11.85
C ASP A 88 13.43 -23.71 -11.14
N LYS A 89 13.64 -22.53 -10.55
CA LYS A 89 14.96 -22.02 -10.14
C LYS A 89 14.94 -21.42 -8.74
N ILE A 90 16.12 -21.42 -8.11
CA ILE A 90 16.38 -20.63 -6.90
C ILE A 90 17.40 -19.54 -7.22
N LEU A 91 16.93 -18.29 -7.10
CA LEU A 91 17.77 -17.10 -7.22
C LEU A 91 18.15 -16.64 -5.81
N GLN A 92 19.43 -16.37 -5.58
CA GLN A 92 19.90 -15.67 -4.39
C GLN A 92 20.10 -14.20 -4.72
N LEU A 93 19.39 -13.34 -4.00
CA LEU A 93 19.47 -11.90 -4.14
C LEU A 93 20.18 -11.31 -2.91
N THR A 94 21.16 -10.45 -3.14
CA THR A 94 21.93 -9.79 -2.08
C THR A 94 21.96 -8.30 -2.30
N LEU A 95 21.30 -7.56 -1.40
CA LEU A 95 21.30 -6.09 -1.40
C LEU A 95 22.55 -5.59 -0.68
N LYS A 96 23.51 -5.02 -1.40
CA LYS A 96 24.78 -4.51 -0.85
C LYS A 96 24.68 -3.02 -0.55
N LYS A 97 25.10 -2.66 0.67
CA LYS A 97 25.29 -1.27 1.12
C LYS A 97 24.09 -0.36 0.78
N PRO A 98 22.87 -0.66 1.27
CA PRO A 98 21.74 0.23 1.08
C PRO A 98 21.98 1.56 1.80
N ILE A 99 21.88 2.67 1.08
CA ILE A 99 22.06 4.03 1.58
C ILE A 99 20.73 4.77 1.47
N LEU A 100 20.34 5.44 2.56
CA LEU A 100 19.18 6.31 2.57
C LEU A 100 19.54 7.72 2.10
N HIS A 101 18.76 8.24 1.18
CA HIS A 101 18.76 9.64 0.79
C HIS A 101 17.40 10.25 1.06
N ILE A 102 17.36 11.54 1.40
CA ILE A 102 16.12 12.28 1.61
C ILE A 102 16.02 13.48 0.69
N LYS A 103 14.80 13.82 0.31
CA LYS A 103 14.46 15.07 -0.36
C LYS A 103 13.52 15.86 0.53
N SER A 104 13.91 17.10 0.86
CA SER A 104 13.18 17.97 1.76
C SER A 104 13.07 19.37 1.18
N ARG A 105 11.92 20.03 1.42
CA ARG A 105 11.67 21.44 1.05
C ARG A 105 12.66 22.44 1.67
N LYS A 106 13.43 22.03 2.68
CA LYS A 106 14.35 22.88 3.44
C LYS A 106 15.83 22.55 3.19
N ALA A 107 16.15 21.60 2.30
CA ALA A 107 17.53 21.25 2.02
C ALA A 107 18.23 22.43 1.30
N PRO A 108 19.44 22.83 1.71
CA PRO A 108 20.22 23.80 0.96
C PRO A 108 20.56 23.23 -0.42
N ALA A 109 20.63 24.09 -1.43
CA ALA A 109 20.98 23.70 -2.80
C ALA A 109 22.24 22.80 -2.84
N PRO A 110 22.31 21.80 -3.72
CA PRO A 110 21.41 21.57 -4.86
C PRO A 110 20.08 20.90 -4.48
N ASP A 111 19.04 21.26 -5.23
CA ASP A 111 17.76 20.55 -5.20
C ASP A 111 17.99 19.07 -5.55
N GLY A 112 17.53 18.16 -4.69
CA GLY A 112 17.66 16.72 -4.94
C GLY A 112 17.70 15.86 -3.69
N PHE A 113 18.14 14.62 -3.89
CA PHE A 113 18.32 13.62 -2.84
C PHE A 113 19.69 13.78 -2.19
N VAL A 114 19.70 14.03 -0.89
CA VAL A 114 20.92 14.15 -0.08
C VAL A 114 21.04 12.94 0.83
N THR A 115 22.23 12.37 0.92
CA THR A 115 22.52 11.24 1.83
C THR A 115 22.13 11.59 3.26
N HIS A 116 21.46 10.67 3.94
CA HIS A 116 20.94 10.86 5.29
C HIS A 116 21.33 9.69 6.18
N THR A 117 21.84 10.00 7.37
CA THR A 117 22.17 8.98 8.36
C THR A 117 20.90 8.27 8.82
N SER A 118 20.87 6.94 8.80
CA SER A 118 19.70 6.17 9.20
C SER A 118 20.10 4.91 9.96
N ASN A 119 19.11 4.19 10.47
CA ASN A 119 19.35 2.86 11.02
C ASN A 119 19.41 1.77 9.92
N LEU A 120 19.12 2.10 8.65
CA LEU A 120 19.07 1.14 7.54
C LEU A 120 20.39 0.36 7.41
N GLU A 121 21.51 1.05 7.57
CA GLU A 121 22.86 0.50 7.50
C GLU A 121 23.18 -0.45 8.67
N SER A 122 22.45 -0.30 9.79
CA SER A 122 22.59 -1.14 10.98
C SER A 122 21.63 -2.34 11.00
N LEU A 123 20.62 -2.35 10.12
CA LEU A 123 19.66 -3.45 10.06
C LEU A 123 20.35 -4.70 9.53
N LYS A 124 20.00 -5.86 10.11
CA LYS A 124 20.36 -7.16 9.55
C LYS A 124 19.86 -7.22 8.11
N ASN A 125 20.77 -7.46 7.17
CA ASN A 125 20.51 -7.50 5.74
C ASN A 125 21.21 -8.71 5.12
N SER A 126 20.65 -9.89 5.36
CA SER A 126 21.18 -11.15 4.84
C SER A 126 20.75 -11.37 3.38
N PRO A 127 21.48 -12.14 2.54
CA PRO A 127 20.96 -12.57 1.25
C PRO A 127 19.60 -13.25 1.41
N PHE A 128 18.69 -13.10 0.45
CA PHE A 128 17.38 -13.75 0.43
C PHE A 128 17.22 -14.59 -0.82
N LEU A 129 16.36 -15.61 -0.77
CA LEU A 129 16.16 -16.53 -1.89
C LEU A 129 14.79 -16.34 -2.49
N VAL A 130 14.72 -16.36 -3.80
CA VAL A 130 13.50 -16.26 -4.59
C VAL A 130 13.32 -17.57 -5.34
N HIS A 131 12.22 -18.26 -5.06
CA HIS A 131 11.79 -19.41 -5.86
C HIS A 131 11.06 -18.88 -7.07
N TRP A 132 11.76 -18.92 -8.20
CA TRP A 132 11.32 -18.39 -9.48
C TRP A 132 11.00 -19.56 -10.40
N SER A 133 9.78 -19.61 -10.90
CA SER A 133 9.30 -20.70 -11.77
C SER A 133 8.55 -20.11 -12.96
N SER A 134 9.13 -20.24 -14.16
CA SER A 134 8.51 -19.80 -15.42
C SER A 134 7.97 -18.36 -15.39
N GLY A 135 8.74 -17.41 -14.86
CA GLY A 135 8.35 -15.99 -14.78
C GLY A 135 7.57 -15.61 -13.52
N GLU A 136 7.24 -16.56 -12.64
CA GLU A 136 6.50 -16.31 -11.40
C GLU A 136 7.35 -16.50 -10.16
N VAL A 137 7.15 -15.65 -9.15
CA VAL A 137 7.73 -15.84 -7.82
C VAL A 137 6.77 -16.66 -6.97
N LYS A 138 7.11 -17.93 -6.73
CA LYS A 138 6.28 -18.84 -5.93
C LYS A 138 6.45 -18.59 -4.44
N HIS A 139 7.70 -18.46 -3.99
CA HIS A 139 8.04 -18.35 -2.57
C HIS A 139 9.24 -17.43 -2.35
N LEU A 140 9.24 -16.75 -1.21
CA LEU A 140 10.35 -15.96 -0.72
C LEU A 140 10.97 -16.66 0.50
N PHE A 141 12.29 -16.76 0.57
CA PHE A 141 12.99 -17.27 1.75
C PHE A 141 13.90 -16.17 2.32
N VAL A 142 13.63 -15.77 3.55
CA VAL A 142 14.36 -14.69 4.26
C VAL A 142 14.96 -15.20 5.55
N SER A 143 15.92 -14.47 6.11
CA SER A 143 16.50 -14.85 7.41
C SER A 143 15.47 -14.68 8.52
N GLU A 144 15.42 -15.63 9.47
CA GLU A 144 14.41 -15.68 10.54
C GLU A 144 14.36 -14.38 11.39
N ASP A 145 15.52 -13.83 11.76
CA ASP A 145 15.61 -12.65 12.66
C ASP A 145 15.70 -11.31 11.92
N GLU A 146 15.20 -11.22 10.70
CA GLU A 146 15.27 -10.00 9.91
C GLU A 146 14.11 -9.05 10.22
N ASN A 147 14.40 -7.74 10.29
CA ASN A 147 13.40 -6.73 10.58
C ASN A 147 12.32 -6.70 9.48
N LEU A 148 11.05 -6.55 9.87
CA LEU A 148 9.92 -6.59 8.93
C LEU A 148 10.03 -5.54 7.81
N SER A 149 10.53 -4.33 8.08
CA SER A 149 10.73 -3.31 7.05
C SER A 149 11.74 -3.74 5.99
N MET A 150 12.80 -4.45 6.41
CA MET A 150 13.78 -5.04 5.48
C MET A 150 13.18 -6.20 4.68
N VAL A 151 12.36 -7.05 5.32
CA VAL A 151 11.62 -8.12 4.64
C VAL A 151 10.64 -7.55 3.60
N ASN A 152 9.92 -6.48 3.93
CA ASN A 152 9.00 -5.79 3.01
C ASN A 152 9.74 -5.15 1.83
N LEU A 153 10.91 -4.55 2.06
CA LEU A 153 11.78 -4.06 0.98
C LEU A 153 12.17 -5.21 0.03
N LYS A 154 12.55 -6.36 0.58
CA LYS A 154 12.91 -7.55 -0.20
C LYS A 154 11.74 -8.15 -0.97
N ARG A 155 10.52 -8.12 -0.42
CA ARG A 155 9.29 -8.47 -1.15
C ARG A 155 9.09 -7.56 -2.36
N GLY A 156 9.28 -6.26 -2.19
CA GLY A 156 9.25 -5.29 -3.28
C GLY A 156 10.28 -5.61 -4.36
N ILE A 157 11.54 -5.86 -3.98
CA ILE A 157 12.60 -6.23 -4.92
C ILE A 157 12.30 -7.55 -5.63
N ALA A 158 11.90 -8.59 -4.90
CA ALA A 158 11.54 -9.89 -5.47
C ALA A 158 10.40 -9.77 -6.49
N SER A 159 9.42 -8.89 -6.21
CA SER A 159 8.29 -8.64 -7.11
C SER A 159 8.70 -8.07 -8.47
N LEU A 160 9.85 -7.38 -8.56
CA LEU A 160 10.38 -6.91 -9.84
C LEU A 160 10.75 -8.08 -10.75
N PHE A 161 11.21 -9.21 -10.19
CA PHE A 161 11.61 -10.40 -10.96
C PHE A 161 10.43 -11.29 -11.39
N GLN A 162 9.19 -10.90 -11.08
CA GLN A 162 7.98 -11.55 -11.58
C GLN A 162 7.51 -10.90 -12.89
N PHE A 163 7.94 -11.47 -14.02
CA PHE A 163 7.60 -10.98 -15.35
C PHE A 163 7.52 -12.12 -16.36
N ARG A 164 6.78 -11.86 -17.45
CA ARG A 164 6.64 -12.75 -18.60
C ARG A 164 7.06 -11.98 -19.84
N THR A 165 7.60 -12.68 -20.84
CA THR A 165 8.19 -12.07 -22.05
C THR A 165 7.27 -12.11 -23.26
N PHE A 166 5.99 -12.45 -23.05
CA PHE A 166 4.98 -12.57 -24.09
C PHE A 166 3.69 -11.87 -23.66
N ASP A 167 2.93 -11.42 -24.65
CA ASP A 167 1.66 -10.72 -24.45
C ASP A 167 0.66 -11.63 -23.76
N VAL A 168 0.22 -11.23 -22.57
CA VAL A 168 -0.74 -12.00 -21.79
C VAL A 168 -1.44 -11.12 -20.77
N GLU A 169 -2.73 -11.38 -20.57
CA GLU A 169 -3.48 -10.89 -19.42
C GLU A 169 -3.60 -12.02 -18.39
N ALA A 170 -3.28 -11.73 -17.14
CA ALA A 170 -3.23 -12.72 -16.08
C ALA A 170 -3.64 -12.12 -14.73
N LYS A 171 -3.81 -12.98 -13.74
CA LYS A 171 -3.89 -12.57 -12.32
C LYS A 171 -2.60 -12.97 -11.64
N GLU A 172 -2.03 -12.03 -10.91
CA GLU A 172 -0.77 -12.24 -10.20
C GLU A 172 -0.88 -11.78 -8.74
N SER A 173 -0.07 -12.43 -7.89
CA SER A 173 0.13 -12.03 -6.50
C SER A 173 1.58 -11.57 -6.35
N ASP A 174 1.78 -10.38 -5.80
CA ASP A 174 3.09 -9.86 -5.46
C ASP A 174 3.03 -8.92 -4.25
N ALA A 175 4.08 -8.13 -3.98
CA ALA A 175 4.09 -7.19 -2.86
C ALA A 175 2.86 -6.23 -2.85
N SER A 176 2.29 -5.91 -4.01
CA SER A 176 1.12 -5.03 -4.13
C SER A 176 -0.22 -5.72 -3.79
N GLY A 177 -0.23 -7.03 -3.53
CA GLY A 177 -1.45 -7.82 -3.34
C GLY A 177 -1.82 -8.64 -4.56
N PHE A 178 -3.11 -8.93 -4.71
CA PHE A 178 -3.67 -9.66 -5.85
C PHE A 178 -4.13 -8.67 -6.92
N CYS A 179 -3.51 -8.68 -8.10
CA CYS A 179 -3.77 -7.71 -9.16
C CYS A 179 -4.15 -8.40 -10.48
N ASP A 180 -4.94 -7.70 -11.30
CA ASP A 180 -5.06 -8.00 -12.72
C ASP A 180 -3.85 -7.38 -13.44
N VAL A 181 -3.14 -8.16 -14.23
CA VAL A 181 -1.93 -7.74 -14.94
C VAL A 181 -2.04 -7.93 -16.43
N LYS A 182 -1.42 -7.02 -17.18
CA LYS A 182 -1.30 -7.10 -18.64
C LYS A 182 0.16 -6.91 -19.04
N TYR A 183 0.67 -7.84 -19.83
CA TYR A 183 1.97 -7.75 -20.48
C TYR A 183 1.81 -7.38 -21.96
N ALA A 184 2.64 -6.46 -22.43
CA ALA A 184 2.75 -6.07 -23.82
C ALA A 184 4.24 -5.97 -24.21
N THR A 185 4.67 -6.81 -25.13
CA THR A 185 6.04 -6.84 -25.64
C THR A 185 6.18 -5.83 -26.79
N SER A 186 7.25 -5.05 -26.76
CA SER A 186 7.63 -4.09 -27.81
C SER A 186 9.04 -4.41 -28.29
N ASP A 187 9.26 -4.34 -29.60
CA ASP A 187 10.59 -4.49 -30.24
C ASP A 187 11.34 -5.79 -29.89
N GLY A 188 10.64 -6.82 -29.42
CA GLY A 188 11.18 -8.14 -29.08
C GLY A 188 12.06 -8.22 -27.83
N ILE A 189 12.48 -7.07 -27.27
CA ILE A 189 13.38 -6.98 -26.11
C ILE A 189 12.79 -6.17 -24.96
N ALA A 190 11.77 -5.34 -25.21
CA ALA A 190 11.10 -4.56 -24.20
C ALA A 190 9.76 -5.21 -23.84
N VAL A 191 9.41 -5.20 -22.55
CA VAL A 191 8.13 -5.69 -22.06
C VAL A 191 7.55 -4.67 -21.10
N GLU A 192 6.30 -4.29 -21.34
CA GLU A 192 5.53 -3.44 -20.44
C GLU A 192 4.54 -4.30 -19.65
N LYS A 193 4.59 -4.18 -18.32
CA LYS A 193 3.62 -4.76 -17.38
C LYS A 193 2.78 -3.64 -16.79
N THR A 194 1.46 -3.72 -16.95
CA THR A 194 0.51 -2.82 -16.28
C THR A 194 -0.29 -3.59 -15.24
N LYS A 195 -0.49 -3.01 -14.05
CA LYS A 195 -1.32 -3.59 -12.99
C LYS A 195 -2.58 -2.76 -12.74
N SER A 196 -3.70 -3.44 -12.52
CA SER A 196 -4.99 -2.84 -12.17
C SER A 196 -5.73 -3.70 -11.14
N ASN A 197 -6.80 -3.13 -10.55
CA ASN A 197 -7.67 -3.82 -9.59
C ASN A 197 -6.95 -4.53 -8.45
N CYS A 198 -5.82 -3.96 -7.97
CA CYS A 198 -5.02 -4.57 -6.92
C CYS A 198 -5.78 -4.58 -5.59
N VAL A 199 -5.95 -5.78 -5.03
CA VAL A 199 -6.55 -6.01 -3.71
C VAL A 199 -5.46 -6.39 -2.74
N ALA A 200 -5.24 -5.55 -1.73
CA ALA A 200 -4.29 -5.83 -0.66
C ALA A 200 -4.71 -7.05 0.16
N HIS A 201 -3.74 -7.75 0.74
CA HIS A 201 -4.03 -8.86 1.63
C HIS A 201 -4.80 -8.40 2.88
N LYS A 202 -5.56 -9.31 3.51
CA LYS A 202 -6.40 -9.01 4.67
C LYS A 202 -5.58 -8.30 5.75
N GLY A 203 -6.10 -7.18 6.24
CA GLY A 203 -5.52 -6.44 7.35
C GLY A 203 -4.51 -5.37 6.97
N VAL A 204 -4.16 -5.19 5.69
CA VAL A 204 -3.10 -4.24 5.26
C VAL A 204 -3.56 -2.77 5.31
N VAL A 205 -4.80 -2.44 4.95
CA VAL A 205 -5.39 -1.13 5.28
C VAL A 205 -6.92 -1.20 5.15
N PRO A 206 -7.72 -0.84 6.16
CA PRO A 206 -9.14 -0.59 5.93
C PRO A 206 -9.25 0.72 5.14
N PHE A 207 -9.38 0.61 3.81
CA PHE A 207 -9.75 1.75 3.00
C PHE A 207 -11.16 2.18 3.42
N THR A 208 -11.23 3.26 4.18
CA THR A 208 -12.51 3.82 4.62
C THR A 208 -12.95 4.84 3.60
N ILE A 209 -14.02 4.52 2.88
CA ILE A 209 -14.71 5.48 2.03
C ILE A 209 -15.97 5.89 2.77
N HIS A 210 -16.21 7.20 2.85
CA HIS A 210 -17.51 7.68 3.28
C HIS A 210 -18.59 7.19 2.28
N PRO A 211 -19.72 6.62 2.73
CA PRO A 211 -20.73 6.08 1.82
C PRO A 211 -21.35 7.15 0.92
N ASP A 212 -21.52 8.37 1.44
CA ASP A 212 -21.89 9.54 0.63
C ASP A 212 -20.70 9.99 -0.23
N LYS A 213 -20.93 10.07 -1.55
CA LYS A 213 -19.94 10.48 -2.55
C LYS A 213 -19.46 11.92 -2.36
N VAL A 214 -20.31 12.82 -1.85
CA VAL A 214 -19.95 14.24 -1.63
C VAL A 214 -18.87 14.36 -0.56
N PHE A 215 -19.00 13.58 0.52
CA PHE A 215 -18.00 13.48 1.59
C PHE A 215 -16.92 12.42 1.32
N GLY A 216 -16.95 11.82 0.14
CA GLY A 216 -16.05 10.77 -0.28
C GLY A 216 -14.66 11.26 -0.69
N LEU A 217 -13.80 10.28 -0.99
CA LEU A 217 -12.48 10.48 -1.53
C LEU A 217 -12.45 9.98 -2.98
N ALA A 218 -11.89 10.76 -3.88
CA ALA A 218 -11.54 10.30 -5.22
C ALA A 218 -10.09 9.81 -5.18
N VAL A 219 -9.89 8.52 -5.49
CA VAL A 219 -8.56 7.89 -5.55
C VAL A 219 -8.31 7.40 -6.96
N ASN A 220 -7.26 7.91 -7.58
CA ASN A 220 -6.79 7.49 -8.89
C ASN A 220 -5.38 6.96 -8.76
N GLY A 221 -5.07 5.86 -9.44
CA GLY A 221 -3.71 5.35 -9.43
C GLY A 221 -3.35 4.61 -10.70
N ASN A 222 -2.05 4.56 -10.98
CA ASN A 222 -1.49 3.78 -12.06
C ASN A 222 -0.26 3.01 -11.57
N ARG A 223 0.00 1.87 -12.20
CA ARG A 223 1.13 0.99 -11.92
C ARG A 223 1.63 0.43 -13.22
N LYS A 224 2.86 0.75 -13.56
CA LYS A 224 3.51 0.33 -14.80
C LYS A 224 4.94 -0.09 -14.51
N THR A 225 5.36 -1.19 -15.10
CA THR A 225 6.74 -1.66 -15.03
C THR A 225 7.23 -1.93 -16.44
N GLU A 226 8.37 -1.36 -16.80
CA GLU A 226 9.06 -1.59 -18.06
C GLU A 226 10.27 -2.48 -17.81
N TYR A 227 10.40 -3.52 -18.61
CA TYR A 227 11.51 -4.46 -18.61
C TYR A 227 12.23 -4.32 -19.93
N VAL A 228 13.55 -4.18 -19.90
CA VAL A 228 14.39 -4.21 -21.10
C VAL A 228 15.36 -5.37 -20.94
N LEU A 229 15.34 -6.29 -21.89
CA LEU A 229 16.29 -7.40 -21.96
C LEU A 229 17.51 -6.98 -22.77
N LYS A 230 18.64 -7.68 -22.57
CA LYS A 230 19.77 -7.60 -23.50
C LYS A 230 19.33 -7.96 -24.92
N SER A 231 20.10 -7.53 -25.92
CA SER A 231 19.84 -7.84 -27.33
C SER A 231 19.85 -9.34 -27.65
N ASP A 232 20.60 -10.13 -26.88
CA ASP A 232 20.61 -11.60 -26.96
C ASP A 232 19.60 -12.27 -26.01
N ALA A 233 18.83 -11.45 -25.29
CA ALA A 233 17.88 -11.82 -24.26
C ALA A 233 18.43 -12.77 -23.18
N SER A 234 19.74 -12.80 -22.96
CA SER A 234 20.41 -13.64 -21.96
C SER A 234 20.15 -13.20 -20.51
N ALA A 235 19.86 -11.90 -20.33
CA ALA A 235 19.62 -11.30 -19.03
C ALA A 235 18.71 -10.08 -19.16
N VAL A 236 18.14 -9.68 -18.04
CA VAL A 236 17.48 -8.39 -17.89
C VAL A 236 18.55 -7.30 -17.88
N ASP A 237 18.43 -6.33 -18.79
CA ASP A 237 19.31 -5.16 -18.85
C ASP A 237 18.83 -4.07 -17.89
N SER A 238 17.52 -3.80 -17.86
CA SER A 238 16.94 -2.89 -16.89
C SER A 238 15.49 -3.19 -16.54
N ILE A 239 15.07 -2.73 -15.35
CA ILE A 239 13.68 -2.75 -14.89
C ILE A 239 13.37 -1.35 -14.36
N THR A 240 12.31 -0.72 -14.88
CA THR A 240 11.80 0.56 -14.38
C THR A 240 10.35 0.40 -13.98
N SER A 241 10.08 0.35 -12.68
CA SER A 241 8.74 0.31 -12.11
C SER A 241 8.31 1.70 -11.64
N SER A 242 7.11 2.12 -12.01
CA SER A 242 6.50 3.39 -11.61
C SER A 242 5.09 3.15 -11.08
N GLU A 243 4.81 3.69 -9.92
CA GLU A 243 3.50 3.63 -9.26
C GLU A 243 3.11 5.03 -8.79
N TYR A 244 1.89 5.44 -9.11
CA TYR A 244 1.36 6.74 -8.75
C TYR A 244 -0.02 6.59 -8.15
N HIS A 245 -0.28 7.28 -7.05
CA HIS A 245 -1.58 7.41 -6.41
C HIS A 245 -1.88 8.86 -6.12
N GLU A 246 -3.07 9.31 -6.46
CA GLU A 246 -3.60 10.61 -6.08
C GLU A 246 -4.90 10.40 -5.33
N MET A 247 -5.04 11.09 -4.20
CA MET A 247 -6.22 11.10 -3.37
C MET A 247 -6.68 12.53 -3.15
N THR A 248 -7.93 12.83 -3.48
CA THR A 248 -8.55 14.15 -3.30
C THR A 248 -9.90 14.03 -2.61
N VAL A 249 -10.27 15.05 -1.83
CA VAL A 249 -11.60 15.16 -1.23
C VAL A 249 -12.57 15.64 -2.31
N VAL A 250 -13.69 14.93 -2.53
CA VAL A 250 -14.62 15.23 -3.63
C VAL A 250 -15.19 16.64 -3.55
N VAL A 251 -15.65 17.06 -2.37
CA VAL A 251 -16.19 18.42 -2.15
C VAL A 251 -15.12 19.52 -2.20
N ARG A 252 -13.83 19.15 -2.16
CA ARG A 252 -12.70 20.09 -2.09
C ARG A 252 -11.44 19.51 -2.73
N GLN A 253 -11.37 19.53 -4.05
CA GLN A 253 -10.33 18.83 -4.82
C GLN A 253 -8.91 19.34 -4.57
N GLU A 254 -8.74 20.58 -4.10
CA GLU A 254 -7.44 21.10 -3.68
C GLU A 254 -6.96 20.53 -2.33
N ALA A 255 -7.87 19.93 -1.55
CA ALA A 255 -7.54 19.18 -0.35
C ALA A 255 -7.28 17.72 -0.71
N GLY A 256 -6.01 17.40 -0.92
CA GLY A 256 -5.58 16.06 -1.30
C GLY A 256 -4.08 15.91 -1.21
N GLY A 257 -3.58 14.84 -1.82
CA GLY A 257 -2.15 14.59 -1.97
C GLY A 257 -1.91 13.48 -2.98
N SER A 258 -0.67 13.36 -3.41
CA SER A 258 -0.23 12.28 -4.27
C SER A 258 1.04 11.61 -3.75
N VAL A 259 1.20 10.35 -4.12
CA VAL A 259 2.36 9.52 -3.82
C VAL A 259 2.86 8.96 -5.14
N ALA A 260 4.13 9.18 -5.45
CA ALA A 260 4.81 8.58 -6.59
C ALA A 260 5.95 7.71 -6.08
N ALA A 261 5.95 6.43 -6.46
CA ALA A 261 7.02 5.50 -6.20
C ALA A 261 7.68 5.08 -7.52
N LYS A 262 9.01 5.02 -7.54
CA LYS A 262 9.78 4.59 -8.70
C LYS A 262 10.87 3.62 -8.25
N GLN A 263 10.99 2.48 -8.89
CA GLN A 263 12.08 1.53 -8.67
C GLN A 263 12.83 1.30 -9.98
N GLU A 264 14.15 1.37 -9.93
CA GLU A 264 15.03 1.23 -11.08
C GLU A 264 16.09 0.18 -10.76
N LEU A 265 16.23 -0.79 -11.67
CA LEU A 265 17.35 -1.72 -11.72
C LEU A 265 18.04 -1.52 -13.06
N LYS A 266 19.36 -1.32 -13.04
CA LYS A 266 20.17 -1.24 -14.25
C LYS A 266 21.36 -2.17 -14.14
N LEU A 267 21.54 -3.04 -15.12
CA LEU A 267 22.64 -3.99 -15.13
C LEU A 267 23.98 -3.25 -15.18
N ILE A 268 24.88 -3.62 -14.27
CA ILE A 268 26.26 -3.15 -14.21
C ILE A 268 27.17 -4.17 -14.89
N ASP A 269 27.03 -5.44 -14.48
CA ASP A 269 27.87 -6.53 -14.91
C ASP A 269 27.13 -7.87 -14.83
N SER A 270 27.56 -8.83 -15.63
CA SER A 270 27.04 -10.20 -15.67
C SER A 270 28.19 -11.18 -15.83
N SER A 271 28.23 -12.21 -14.99
CA SER A 271 29.27 -13.24 -15.05
C SER A 271 28.70 -14.65 -14.83
N SER A 272 29.54 -15.67 -14.95
CA SER A 272 29.17 -17.09 -14.75
C SER A 272 29.98 -17.72 -13.61
N ASP A 273 30.18 -16.97 -12.53
CA ASP A 273 31.02 -17.35 -11.39
C ASP A 273 30.21 -17.87 -10.18
N ALA A 274 28.87 -17.86 -10.26
CA ALA A 274 28.04 -18.34 -9.17
C ALA A 274 28.22 -19.85 -9.02
N LYS A 275 28.50 -20.31 -7.80
CA LYS A 275 28.71 -21.72 -7.50
C LYS A 275 27.36 -22.41 -7.22
N PRO A 276 26.83 -23.22 -8.14
CA PRO A 276 25.53 -23.85 -7.97
C PRO A 276 25.53 -24.88 -6.83
N VAL A 277 24.35 -25.18 -6.31
CA VAL A 277 24.12 -26.25 -5.33
C VAL A 277 23.44 -27.44 -6.00
N LYS A 278 23.52 -28.63 -5.40
CA LYS A 278 22.92 -29.85 -5.94
C LYS A 278 21.73 -30.25 -5.06
N GLY A 279 20.51 -30.21 -5.57
CA GLY A 279 19.32 -30.64 -4.81
C GLY A 279 18.33 -31.32 -5.72
N SER A 280 17.58 -32.29 -5.20
CA SER A 280 16.48 -32.92 -5.92
C SER A 280 15.17 -32.13 -5.77
N SER A 281 15.09 -31.25 -4.77
CA SER A 281 13.95 -30.37 -4.50
C SER A 281 14.39 -28.95 -4.12
N VAL A 282 13.42 -28.03 -4.12
CA VAL A 282 13.60 -26.65 -3.63
C VAL A 282 14.05 -26.63 -2.17
N GLU A 283 13.44 -27.46 -1.32
CA GLU A 283 13.77 -27.54 0.11
C GLU A 283 15.21 -28.00 0.34
N GLU A 284 15.68 -29.01 -0.40
CA GLU A 284 17.06 -29.47 -0.33
C GLU A 284 18.05 -28.41 -0.81
N ALA A 285 17.73 -27.72 -1.91
CA ALA A 285 18.55 -26.63 -2.42
C ALA A 285 18.66 -25.48 -1.40
N VAL A 286 17.55 -25.06 -0.80
CA VAL A 286 17.50 -24.03 0.24
C VAL A 286 18.31 -24.47 1.48
N GLN A 287 18.25 -25.74 1.88
CA GLN A 287 19.03 -26.25 3.00
C GLN A 287 20.54 -26.21 2.73
N GLN A 288 20.99 -26.53 1.51
CA GLN A 288 22.39 -26.42 1.14
C GLN A 288 22.87 -24.98 1.09
N ILE A 289 22.06 -24.07 0.53
CA ILE A 289 22.37 -22.64 0.51
C ILE A 289 22.41 -22.08 1.94
N SER A 290 21.48 -22.49 2.80
CA SER A 290 21.44 -22.16 4.23
C SER A 290 22.73 -22.56 4.94
N SER A 291 23.19 -23.79 4.70
CA SER A 291 24.43 -24.32 5.28
C SER A 291 25.67 -23.57 4.79
N LYS A 292 25.72 -23.24 3.50
CA LYS A 292 26.81 -22.48 2.88
C LYS A 292 26.89 -21.04 3.37
N ASN A 293 25.74 -20.40 3.57
CA ASN A 293 25.65 -18.99 3.99
C ASN A 293 25.72 -18.83 5.52
N GLY A 294 25.62 -19.92 6.29
CA GLY A 294 25.54 -19.86 7.75
C GLY A 294 24.28 -19.13 8.25
N ALA A 295 23.19 -19.16 7.48
CA ALA A 295 21.96 -18.42 7.79
C ALA A 295 20.75 -19.35 7.70
N LYS A 296 19.89 -19.33 8.72
CA LYS A 296 18.61 -20.06 8.71
C LYS A 296 17.57 -19.27 7.91
N TYR A 297 17.06 -19.91 6.86
CA TYR A 297 16.03 -19.34 6.00
C TYR A 297 14.64 -19.84 6.38
N VAL A 298 13.67 -18.93 6.38
CA VAL A 298 12.26 -19.23 6.61
C VAL A 298 11.46 -18.86 5.39
N LYS A 299 10.58 -19.78 4.98
CA LYS A 299 9.63 -19.58 3.87
C LYS A 299 8.59 -18.53 4.26
N LYS A 300 8.43 -17.51 3.43
CA LYS A 300 7.49 -16.40 3.58
C LYS A 300 6.70 -16.18 2.28
N ASP A 301 5.53 -15.57 2.43
CA ASP A 301 4.74 -15.07 1.32
C ASP A 301 5.36 -13.77 0.76
N ILE A 302 5.15 -13.51 -0.53
CA ILE A 302 5.58 -12.29 -1.23
C ILE A 302 4.71 -11.08 -0.87
N LEU A 303 3.49 -11.31 -0.37
CA LEU A 303 2.56 -10.27 0.08
C LEU A 303 3.17 -9.44 1.21
N LEU A 304 3.01 -8.10 1.13
CA LEU A 304 3.44 -7.20 2.19
C LEU A 304 2.69 -7.50 3.49
N GLU A 305 3.42 -7.39 4.61
CA GLU A 305 2.83 -7.45 5.94
C GLU A 305 2.82 -6.05 6.55
N ASN A 306 1.78 -5.80 7.36
CA ASN A 306 1.64 -4.53 8.03
C ASN A 306 2.67 -4.34 9.12
N GLU A 307 3.43 -3.26 9.00
CA GLU A 307 4.36 -2.86 10.05
C GLU A 307 3.57 -2.27 11.22
N PRO A 308 3.75 -2.82 12.43
CA PRO A 308 3.13 -2.24 13.60
C PRO A 308 3.67 -0.83 13.77
N GLN A 309 2.78 0.13 14.00
CA GLN A 309 3.19 1.50 14.21
C GLN A 309 4.06 1.57 15.48
N THR A 310 5.36 1.75 15.28
CA THR A 310 6.32 2.02 16.34
C THR A 310 6.37 3.53 16.55
N CYS A 311 5.85 4.00 17.68
CA CYS A 311 6.18 5.36 18.11
C CYS A 311 7.62 5.34 18.62
N GLN A 312 8.48 6.20 18.07
CA GLN A 312 9.88 6.32 18.50
C GLN A 312 9.99 6.90 19.92
N ASP A 313 9.02 7.74 20.33
CA ASP A 313 8.80 8.20 21.70
C ASP A 313 7.52 7.56 22.28
N GLU A 314 7.32 7.62 23.61
CA GLU A 314 6.06 7.22 24.25
C GLU A 314 4.86 7.80 23.48
N CYS A 315 4.08 6.94 22.80
CA CYS A 315 2.88 7.38 22.10
C CYS A 315 2.03 8.18 23.10
N PRO A 316 1.63 9.42 22.79
CA PRO A 316 0.94 10.23 23.77
C PRO A 316 -0.40 9.57 24.12
N SER A 317 -0.62 9.30 25.39
CA SER A 317 -1.88 8.76 25.88
C SER A 317 -3.02 9.76 25.62
N PHE A 318 -4.26 9.26 25.55
CA PHE A 318 -5.43 10.12 25.36
C PHE A 318 -5.51 11.21 26.44
N ALA A 319 -5.25 10.85 27.70
CA ALA A 319 -5.19 11.79 28.82
C ALA A 319 -4.15 12.90 28.61
N LYS A 320 -2.95 12.55 28.12
CA LYS A 320 -1.90 13.53 27.81
C LYS A 320 -2.36 14.49 26.72
N VAL A 321 -2.90 13.97 25.60
CA VAL A 321 -3.37 14.81 24.50
C VAL A 321 -4.48 15.76 24.95
N VAL A 322 -5.46 15.27 25.70
CA VAL A 322 -6.57 16.09 26.22
C VAL A 322 -6.05 17.17 27.15
N ARG A 323 -5.18 16.83 28.11
CA ARG A 323 -4.57 17.80 29.02
C ARG A 323 -3.80 18.89 28.27
N ASP A 324 -2.92 18.49 27.35
CA ASP A 324 -2.05 19.40 26.62
C ASP A 324 -2.84 20.32 25.65
N ASN A 325 -4.09 19.96 25.33
CA ASN A 325 -4.95 20.72 24.42
C ASN A 325 -6.22 21.28 25.10
N LYS A 326 -6.32 21.22 26.44
CA LYS A 326 -7.56 21.53 27.16
C LYS A 326 -8.14 22.90 26.81
N SER A 327 -7.31 23.95 26.78
CA SER A 327 -7.75 25.31 26.45
C SER A 327 -8.35 25.45 25.04
N ASN A 328 -7.88 24.64 24.09
CA ASN A 328 -8.40 24.63 22.72
C ASN A 328 -9.70 23.80 22.60
N LEU A 329 -10.02 22.97 23.60
CA LEU A 329 -11.23 22.15 23.65
C LEU A 329 -12.37 22.80 24.46
N GLN A 330 -12.16 24.01 24.99
CA GLN A 330 -13.20 24.77 25.69
C GLN A 330 -14.24 25.34 24.71
N ALA A 331 -15.45 25.58 25.22
CA ALA A 331 -16.56 26.16 24.45
C ALA A 331 -16.18 27.50 23.79
N SER A 332 -15.39 28.34 24.47
CA SER A 332 -14.89 29.62 23.96
C SER A 332 -13.93 29.50 22.78
N SER A 333 -13.33 28.33 22.58
CA SER A 333 -12.38 28.06 21.49
C SER A 333 -13.05 27.42 20.27
N LEU A 334 -14.34 27.06 20.34
CA LEU A 334 -15.06 26.44 19.23
C LEU A 334 -15.09 27.37 18.00
N GLY A 335 -14.99 26.77 16.81
CA GLY A 335 -14.89 27.52 15.55
C GLY A 335 -13.48 28.04 15.23
N THR A 336 -12.49 27.83 16.10
CA THR A 336 -11.09 28.20 15.82
C THR A 336 -10.31 27.05 15.19
N ILE A 337 -9.30 27.39 14.38
CA ILE A 337 -8.35 26.42 13.79
C ILE A 337 -7.66 25.59 14.87
N LYS A 338 -7.34 26.20 16.01
CA LYS A 338 -6.70 25.51 17.15
C LYS A 338 -7.61 24.43 17.71
N SER A 339 -8.90 24.72 17.90
CA SER A 339 -9.88 23.76 18.38
C SER A 339 -10.06 22.59 17.42
N SER A 340 -10.25 22.86 16.12
CA SER A 340 -10.34 21.82 15.09
C SER A 340 -9.07 20.94 15.04
N SER A 341 -7.89 21.55 15.15
CA SER A 341 -6.62 20.83 15.18
C SER A 341 -6.49 19.94 16.41
N SER A 342 -6.87 20.45 17.59
CA SER A 342 -6.88 19.69 18.84
C SER A 342 -7.88 18.54 18.82
N PHE A 343 -9.07 18.75 18.24
CA PHE A 343 -10.07 17.71 18.02
C PHE A 343 -9.51 16.56 17.16
N ILE A 344 -8.92 16.87 16.01
CA ILE A 344 -8.34 15.85 15.11
C ILE A 344 -7.19 15.10 15.79
N LYS A 345 -6.34 15.78 16.58
CA LYS A 345 -5.27 15.14 17.35
C LYS A 345 -5.81 14.17 18.39
N ALA A 346 -6.80 14.60 19.17
CA ALA A 346 -7.42 13.77 20.20
C ALA A 346 -8.16 12.57 19.59
N LEU A 347 -8.90 12.78 18.49
CA LEU A 347 -9.60 11.74 17.74
C LEU A 347 -8.68 10.62 17.26
N LYS A 348 -7.51 10.97 16.70
CA LYS A 348 -6.51 9.98 16.25
C LYS A 348 -6.02 9.07 17.37
N VAL A 349 -5.88 9.62 18.59
CA VAL A 349 -5.46 8.85 19.77
C VAL A 349 -6.64 8.07 20.36
N ALA A 350 -7.84 8.65 20.40
CA ALA A 350 -9.04 7.98 20.89
C ALA A 350 -9.34 6.69 20.12
N ARG A 351 -9.18 6.69 18.79
CA ARG A 351 -9.35 5.52 17.92
C ARG A 351 -8.45 4.32 18.28
N LYS A 352 -7.35 4.56 18.97
CA LYS A 352 -6.37 3.52 19.38
C LYS A 352 -6.38 3.26 20.87
N SER A 353 -7.17 4.01 21.63
CA SER A 353 -7.18 3.95 23.09
C SER A 353 -8.07 2.82 23.58
N LYS A 354 -7.72 2.26 24.73
CA LYS A 354 -8.55 1.26 25.42
C LYS A 354 -9.72 1.93 26.12
N GLU A 355 -10.78 1.16 26.33
CA GLU A 355 -12.01 1.61 26.97
C GLU A 355 -11.77 2.21 28.36
N GLU A 356 -10.88 1.60 29.15
CA GLU A 356 -10.58 2.03 30.52
C GLU A 356 -9.91 3.41 30.54
N ASP A 357 -9.02 3.66 29.58
CA ASP A 357 -8.30 4.94 29.48
C ASP A 357 -9.23 6.06 29.04
N LEU A 358 -10.13 5.77 28.09
CA LEU A 358 -11.17 6.71 27.65
C LEU A 358 -12.13 7.03 28.79
N SER A 359 -12.63 6.01 29.48
CA SER A 359 -13.58 6.16 30.60
C SER A 359 -12.99 7.01 31.73
N LYS A 360 -11.71 6.80 32.08
CA LYS A 360 -11.02 7.60 33.10
C LYS A 360 -10.97 9.09 32.74
N VAL A 361 -10.72 9.41 31.46
CA VAL A 361 -10.65 10.80 30.99
C VAL A 361 -12.04 11.44 30.97
N LEU A 362 -13.06 10.71 30.51
CA LEU A 362 -14.45 11.20 30.46
C LEU A 362 -15.03 11.48 31.85
N SER A 363 -14.75 10.62 32.84
CA SER A 363 -15.28 10.76 34.20
C SER A 363 -14.43 11.67 35.10
N HIS A 364 -13.31 12.21 34.61
CA HIS A 364 -12.44 13.03 35.46
C HIS A 364 -13.04 14.42 35.71
N ALA A 365 -13.25 14.78 36.98
CA ALA A 365 -13.82 16.09 37.38
C ALA A 365 -13.13 17.32 36.75
N LYS A 366 -11.82 17.24 36.47
CA LYS A 366 -11.04 18.32 35.84
C LYS A 366 -11.44 18.56 34.38
N HIS A 367 -12.28 17.73 33.79
CA HIS A 367 -12.65 17.78 32.38
C HIS A 367 -14.13 18.12 32.20
N ALA A 368 -14.86 18.42 33.29
CA ALA A 368 -16.28 18.75 33.25
C ALA A 368 -16.58 19.94 32.30
N ASP A 369 -15.69 20.93 32.22
CA ASP A 369 -15.82 22.11 31.35
C ASP A 369 -15.60 21.83 29.86
N ILE A 370 -15.04 20.67 29.51
CA ILE A 370 -14.79 20.24 28.13
C ILE A 370 -15.47 18.90 27.81
N LEU A 371 -16.25 18.35 28.74
CA LEU A 371 -16.90 17.05 28.59
C LEU A 371 -17.75 16.96 27.32
N PRO A 372 -18.54 17.98 26.91
CA PRO A 372 -19.28 17.91 25.66
C PRO A 372 -18.39 17.69 24.43
N GLN A 373 -17.22 18.34 24.37
CA GLN A 373 -16.25 18.16 23.28
C GLN A 373 -15.57 16.78 23.33
N LEU A 374 -15.33 16.25 24.54
CA LEU A 374 -14.80 14.90 24.69
C LEU A 374 -15.81 13.84 24.21
N ILE A 375 -17.10 14.05 24.46
CA ILE A 375 -18.18 13.21 23.93
C ILE A 375 -18.18 13.20 22.39
N ASP A 376 -18.05 14.36 21.74
CA ASP A 376 -17.92 14.43 20.28
C ASP A 376 -16.71 13.63 19.76
N ILE A 377 -15.57 13.75 20.46
CA ILE A 377 -14.33 13.06 20.07
C ILE A 377 -14.50 11.53 20.15
N VAL A 378 -15.07 11.01 21.24
CA VAL A 378 -15.23 9.56 21.42
C VAL A 378 -16.35 8.98 20.55
N ALA A 379 -17.39 9.76 20.24
CA ALA A 379 -18.40 9.39 19.26
C ALA A 379 -17.79 9.32 17.85
N ALA A 380 -17.06 10.36 17.43
CA ALA A 380 -16.39 10.41 16.13
C ALA A 380 -15.26 9.36 15.97
N ALA A 381 -14.79 8.78 17.08
CA ALA A 381 -13.78 7.71 17.05
C ALA A 381 -14.31 6.43 16.41
N GLN A 382 -15.61 6.13 16.50
CA GLN A 382 -16.25 4.95 15.86
C GLN A 382 -15.53 3.64 16.17
N THR A 383 -15.18 3.40 17.44
CA THR A 383 -14.65 2.11 17.90
C THR A 383 -15.54 1.54 19.01
N THR A 384 -15.53 0.22 19.17
CA THR A 384 -16.26 -0.43 20.28
C THR A 384 -15.81 0.11 21.64
N ALA A 385 -14.50 0.32 21.82
CA ALA A 385 -13.93 0.86 23.05
C ALA A 385 -14.42 2.30 23.34
N SER A 386 -14.53 3.15 22.31
CA SER A 386 -14.98 4.52 22.48
C SER A 386 -16.49 4.60 22.77
N HIS A 387 -17.27 3.76 22.10
CA HIS A 387 -18.71 3.61 22.35
C HIS A 387 -18.97 3.16 23.79
N ASN A 388 -18.34 2.07 24.24
CA ASN A 388 -18.50 1.54 25.59
C ASN A 388 -18.11 2.56 26.67
N ALA A 389 -17.02 3.29 26.46
CA ALA A 389 -16.58 4.34 27.37
C ALA A 389 -17.59 5.49 27.45
N ALA A 390 -18.18 5.90 26.32
CA ALA A 390 -19.19 6.95 26.29
C ALA A 390 -20.47 6.53 27.04
N VAL A 391 -21.04 5.36 26.71
CA VAL A 391 -22.30 4.90 27.33
C VAL A 391 -22.18 4.61 28.83
N LYS A 392 -20.97 4.45 29.37
CA LYS A 392 -20.71 4.36 30.82
C LYS A 392 -20.87 5.68 31.56
N VAL A 393 -20.65 6.81 30.88
CA VAL A 393 -20.68 8.16 31.46
C VAL A 393 -22.00 8.88 31.15
N LEU A 394 -22.69 8.45 30.09
CA LEU A 394 -23.96 9.02 29.64
C LEU A 394 -25.15 8.38 30.35
N ASP A 395 -26.03 9.21 30.90
CA ASP A 395 -27.31 8.78 31.47
C ASP A 395 -28.46 9.02 30.46
N PHE A 396 -28.86 7.94 29.78
CA PHE A 396 -29.99 7.94 28.84
C PHE A 396 -31.37 7.86 29.51
N SER A 397 -31.43 7.70 30.84
CA SER A 397 -32.67 7.51 31.61
C SER A 397 -33.21 8.79 32.24
N SER A 398 -32.40 9.86 32.29
CA SER A 398 -32.75 11.11 32.96
C SER A 398 -32.95 12.25 31.96
N GLU A 399 -34.14 12.85 31.97
CA GLU A 399 -34.44 14.05 31.18
C GLU A 399 -33.56 15.25 31.54
N ARG A 400 -33.04 15.30 32.78
CA ARG A 400 -32.25 16.43 33.28
C ARG A 400 -30.82 16.44 32.74
N THR A 401 -30.35 15.33 32.19
CA THR A 401 -28.97 15.15 31.71
C THR A 401 -28.90 14.80 30.24
N ILE A 402 -29.97 15.10 29.50
CA ILE A 402 -30.21 14.70 28.10
C ILE A 402 -29.22 15.30 27.09
N ASP A 403 -28.63 16.45 27.39
CA ASP A 403 -27.80 17.19 26.43
C ASP A 403 -26.58 16.39 25.96
N LEU A 404 -25.94 15.62 26.85
CA LEU A 404 -24.77 14.81 26.50
C LEU A 404 -25.14 13.55 25.71
N PRO A 405 -26.15 12.74 26.11
CA PRO A 405 -26.71 11.67 25.28
C PRO A 405 -27.12 12.14 23.88
N GLU A 406 -27.85 13.25 23.77
CA GLU A 406 -28.26 13.81 22.49
C GLU A 406 -27.05 14.14 21.63
N ARG A 407 -26.09 14.88 22.18
CA ARG A 407 -24.86 15.26 21.48
C ARG A 407 -24.05 14.04 21.00
N TYR A 408 -23.99 13.01 21.82
CA TYR A 408 -23.36 11.74 21.47
C TYR A 408 -24.02 11.09 20.25
N LEU A 409 -25.36 11.01 20.22
CA LEU A 409 -26.10 10.42 19.12
C LEU A 409 -25.95 11.22 17.82
N TRP A 410 -26.05 12.55 17.91
CA TRP A 410 -25.75 13.44 16.77
C TRP A 410 -24.35 13.21 16.23
N SER A 411 -23.34 13.13 17.10
CA SER A 411 -21.98 12.90 16.63
C SER A 411 -21.79 11.50 16.03
N LEU A 412 -22.52 10.48 16.50
CA LEU A 412 -22.52 9.15 15.89
C LEU A 412 -23.17 9.12 14.52
N SER A 413 -24.26 9.88 14.30
CA SER A 413 -24.99 9.90 13.03
C SER A 413 -24.17 10.49 11.88
N PHE A 414 -23.24 11.39 12.18
CA PHE A 414 -22.28 11.93 11.19
C PHE A 414 -21.07 11.01 10.96
N GLY A 415 -21.08 9.81 11.52
CA GLY A 415 -19.96 8.90 11.44
C GLY A 415 -19.81 8.23 10.08
N SER A 416 -18.57 8.18 9.58
CA SER A 416 -18.23 7.50 8.33
C SER A 416 -18.20 5.97 8.41
N GLN A 417 -18.16 5.40 9.62
CA GLN A 417 -17.98 3.97 9.90
C GLN A 417 -18.93 3.51 11.00
N PRO A 418 -20.24 3.39 10.72
CA PRO A 418 -21.15 2.78 11.67
C PRO A 418 -20.74 1.32 11.94
N LEU A 419 -20.60 0.96 13.21
CA LEU A 419 -20.31 -0.42 13.63
C LEU A 419 -21.62 -1.14 13.94
N GLU A 420 -21.76 -2.36 13.43
CA GLU A 420 -22.95 -3.18 13.68
C GLU A 420 -23.20 -3.39 15.18
N SER A 421 -22.15 -3.66 15.95
CA SER A 421 -22.24 -3.82 17.41
C SER A 421 -22.79 -2.57 18.11
N VAL A 422 -22.37 -1.39 17.67
CA VAL A 422 -22.84 -0.10 18.20
C VAL A 422 -24.30 0.13 17.85
N ILE A 423 -24.70 -0.15 16.60
CA ILE A 423 -26.11 -0.04 16.19
C ILE A 423 -26.99 -0.96 17.03
N ARG A 424 -26.58 -2.22 17.21
CA ARG A 424 -27.33 -3.20 18.02
C ARG A 424 -27.46 -2.78 19.48
N ASP A 425 -26.40 -2.26 20.10
CA ASP A 425 -26.47 -1.73 21.47
C ASP A 425 -27.47 -0.56 21.56
N LEU A 426 -27.38 0.40 20.64
CA LEU A 426 -28.31 1.53 20.61
C LEU A 426 -29.76 1.08 20.41
N LEU A 427 -30.04 0.18 19.48
CA LEU A 427 -31.40 -0.37 19.27
C LEU A 427 -31.92 -1.04 20.55
N SER A 428 -31.11 -1.85 21.21
CA SER A 428 -31.50 -2.52 22.46
C SER A 428 -31.81 -1.53 23.61
N ARG A 429 -31.23 -0.33 23.57
CA ARG A 429 -31.53 0.76 24.50
C ARG A 429 -32.81 1.50 24.13
N ALA A 430 -33.09 1.65 22.84
CA ALA A 430 -34.34 2.21 22.33
C ALA A 430 -35.56 1.42 22.80
N GLU A 431 -35.45 0.09 22.69
CA GLU A 431 -36.52 -0.84 23.06
C GLU A 431 -36.83 -0.81 24.56
N LYS A 432 -35.87 -0.36 25.39
CA LYS A 432 -36.07 -0.14 26.82
C LYS A 432 -36.65 1.24 27.02
N ASN A 433 -37.97 1.31 27.20
CA ASN A 433 -38.78 2.50 27.52
C ASN A 433 -37.94 3.75 27.90
N ILE A 434 -37.65 4.60 26.91
CA ILE A 434 -36.85 5.82 27.09
C ILE A 434 -37.74 6.85 27.80
N PRO A 435 -37.41 7.28 29.03
CA PRO A 435 -38.27 8.18 29.80
C PRO A 435 -38.44 9.55 29.15
N SER A 436 -37.49 9.97 28.31
CA SER A 436 -37.54 11.25 27.62
C SER A 436 -38.14 11.14 26.22
N GLN A 437 -39.21 11.90 25.98
CA GLN A 437 -39.81 12.03 24.65
C GLN A 437 -38.80 12.56 23.62
N LYS A 438 -37.96 13.54 24.01
CA LYS A 438 -36.94 14.12 23.14
C LYS A 438 -35.88 13.10 22.71
N LEU A 439 -35.42 12.21 23.61
CA LEU A 439 -34.51 11.12 23.22
C LEU A 439 -35.20 10.05 22.38
N SER A 440 -36.49 9.79 22.64
CA SER A 440 -37.26 8.81 21.86
C SER A 440 -37.37 9.23 20.38
N GLU A 441 -37.48 10.53 20.09
CA GLU A 441 -37.55 11.07 18.72
C GLU A 441 -36.20 11.10 18.00
N LEU A 442 -35.09 11.06 18.76
CA LEU A 442 -33.72 11.02 18.23
C LEU A 442 -33.24 9.60 17.89
N TRP A 443 -34.04 8.59 18.22
CA TRP A 443 -33.78 7.20 17.88
C TRP A 443 -34.45 6.84 16.54
N PRO A 444 -33.79 6.08 15.66
CA PRO A 444 -34.33 5.68 14.35
C PRO A 444 -35.55 4.76 14.44
#